data_AF-A0A1M4EK40-F1
#
_entry.id   AF-A0A1M4EK40-F1
#
_cell.length_a   1.000
_cell.length_b   1.000
_cell.length_c   1.000
_cell.angle_alpha   90.00
_cell.angle_beta   90.00
_cell.angle_gamma   90.00
#
_symmetry.space_group_name_H-M   'P 1'
#
loop_
_entity.id
_entity.type
_entity.pdbx_description
1 polymer ?
#
loop_
_entity_poly.entity_id
_entity_poly.type
_entity_poly.pdbx_seq_one_letter_code
_entity_poly.pdbx_strand_id
1 'polypeptide(L)'
;MSRQVSSLLAIAAVCVTLAPAPAFAQAPKKEPVDCEQVKCIALTFDDGPSKYAGTLLDTLKKYDAKATFFLEGQYVKSRPQYVKRMVAEGHELGNHSYSHPDFTKSDAATIKSEIQKTQDAVKKAAGVEPKLLRPPYGMADLQVSDIAAEFGMPMILWTAGSQDWSSKNVDAIQKQTLAVAKPNSIILMHDWVKQTVDGMPSLIKTLQNKGYHLVTVSDVIKGENLEPGDIFPVPSGWEK
;
A
#
# COMPACT_ATOMS: atom_id res chain seq x y z
N MET A 1 -34.10 79.06 -27.96
CA MET A 1 -34.66 77.75 -27.57
C MET A 1 -33.67 76.66 -27.99
N SER A 2 -32.89 76.10 -27.07
CA SER A 2 -32.32 74.74 -27.19
C SER A 2 -31.61 74.43 -25.86
N ARG A 3 -32.19 73.54 -25.05
CA ARG A 3 -31.54 72.98 -23.85
C ARG A 3 -30.98 71.62 -24.25
N GLN A 4 -29.66 71.49 -24.29
CA GLN A 4 -29.01 70.18 -24.36
C GLN A 4 -29.07 69.52 -22.99
N VAL A 5 -29.59 68.29 -22.95
CA VAL A 5 -29.58 67.42 -21.76
C VAL A 5 -28.45 66.42 -21.98
N SER A 6 -27.36 66.56 -21.23
CA SER A 6 -26.29 65.56 -21.19
C SER A 6 -26.65 64.49 -20.15
N SER A 7 -27.01 63.30 -20.63
CA SER A 7 -27.18 62.11 -19.79
C SER A 7 -25.82 61.58 -19.36
N LEU A 8 -25.52 61.65 -18.06
CA LEU A 8 -24.41 60.91 -17.45
C LEU A 8 -24.82 59.45 -17.25
N LEU A 9 -24.15 58.53 -17.95
CA LEU A 9 -24.19 57.10 -17.68
C LEU A 9 -23.30 56.81 -16.45
N ALA A 10 -23.90 56.41 -15.33
CA ALA A 10 -23.17 55.90 -14.19
C ALA A 10 -22.90 54.40 -14.38
N ILE A 11 -21.63 54.03 -14.61
CA ILE A 11 -21.20 52.63 -14.61
C ILE A 11 -20.94 52.23 -13.15
N ALA A 12 -21.84 51.42 -12.58
CA ALA A 12 -21.62 50.81 -11.27
C ALA A 12 -20.63 49.63 -11.43
N ALA A 13 -19.42 49.79 -10.91
CA ALA A 13 -18.46 48.69 -10.79
C ALA A 13 -18.88 47.77 -9.63
N VAL A 14 -19.38 46.58 -9.96
CA VAL A 14 -19.64 45.52 -8.98
C VAL A 14 -18.32 44.87 -8.63
N CYS A 15 -17.77 45.21 -7.46
CA CYS A 15 -16.56 44.59 -6.94
C CYS A 15 -16.94 43.25 -6.27
N VAL A 16 -16.83 42.14 -7.00
CA VAL A 16 -17.03 40.80 -6.46
C VAL A 16 -15.81 40.45 -5.59
N THR A 17 -15.97 40.55 -4.26
CA THR A 17 -14.96 40.06 -3.31
C THR A 17 -15.00 38.53 -3.29
N LEU A 18 -14.01 37.89 -3.92
CA LEU A 18 -13.77 36.45 -3.77
C LEU A 18 -13.27 36.19 -2.35
N ALA A 19 -14.12 35.62 -1.50
CA ALA A 19 -13.69 35.09 -0.21
C ALA A 19 -12.78 33.87 -0.46
N PRO A 20 -11.62 33.77 0.22
CA PRO A 20 -10.78 32.59 0.12
C PRO A 20 -11.55 31.37 0.64
N ALA A 21 -11.50 30.27 -0.11
CA ALA A 21 -12.07 29.00 0.32
C ALA A 21 -11.46 28.57 1.66
N PRO A 22 -12.24 27.96 2.58
CA PRO A 22 -11.72 27.50 3.85
C PRO A 22 -10.60 26.49 3.61
N ALA A 23 -9.41 26.79 4.12
CA ALA A 23 -8.30 25.85 4.15
C ALA A 23 -8.74 24.63 4.97
N PHE A 24 -8.80 23.45 4.33
CA PHE A 24 -8.96 22.20 5.05
C PHE A 24 -7.76 22.05 5.98
N ALA A 25 -7.96 22.22 7.28
CA ALA A 25 -6.94 21.93 8.28
C ALA A 25 -6.54 20.45 8.12
N GLN A 26 -5.28 20.20 7.78
CA GLN A 26 -4.73 18.85 7.80
C GLN A 26 -4.87 18.32 9.23
N ALA A 27 -5.52 17.17 9.38
CA ALA A 27 -5.52 16.46 10.64
C ALA A 27 -4.06 16.26 11.10
N PRO A 28 -3.76 16.39 12.40
CA PRO A 28 -2.41 16.19 12.92
C PRO A 28 -1.91 14.81 12.48
N LYS A 29 -0.70 14.76 11.89
CA LYS A 29 -0.05 13.49 11.57
C LYS A 29 0.12 12.73 12.87
N LYS A 30 -0.56 11.58 12.98
CA LYS A 30 -0.40 10.65 14.11
C LYS A 30 1.08 10.28 14.22
N GLU A 31 1.64 10.34 15.42
CA GLU A 31 3.03 9.94 15.63
C GLU A 31 3.24 8.48 15.20
N PRO A 32 4.39 8.15 14.58
CA PRO A 32 4.68 6.78 14.17
C PRO A 32 4.61 5.82 15.36
N VAL A 33 4.02 4.63 15.15
CA VAL A 33 3.99 3.58 16.17
C VAL A 33 5.39 2.99 16.32
N ASP A 34 5.93 2.98 17.54
CA ASP A 34 7.22 2.35 17.83
C ASP A 34 7.06 0.86 18.13
N CYS A 35 7.35 0.02 17.14
CA CYS A 35 7.21 -1.43 17.21
C CYS A 35 8.25 -2.11 18.13
N GLU A 36 9.23 -1.37 18.67
CA GLU A 36 10.09 -1.87 19.75
C GLU A 36 9.39 -1.80 21.12
N GLN A 37 8.42 -0.89 21.27
CA GLN A 37 7.69 -0.66 22.53
C GLN A 37 6.32 -1.31 22.56
N VAL A 38 5.70 -1.52 21.39
CA VAL A 38 4.37 -2.12 21.28
C VAL A 38 4.33 -3.29 20.30
N LYS A 39 3.34 -4.17 20.45
CA LYS A 39 3.18 -5.31 19.56
C LYS A 39 2.65 -4.85 18.20
N CYS A 40 3.47 -4.87 17.17
CA CYS A 40 3.04 -4.54 15.81
C CYS A 40 2.74 -5.78 14.97
N ILE A 41 1.86 -5.64 13.98
CA ILE A 41 1.66 -6.56 12.87
C ILE A 41 1.50 -5.74 11.58
N ALA A 42 2.19 -6.14 10.51
CA ALA A 42 1.96 -5.64 9.17
C ALA A 42 1.03 -6.61 8.42
N LEU A 43 -0.20 -6.18 8.16
CA LEU A 43 -1.07 -6.87 7.21
C LEU A 43 -0.66 -6.45 5.80
N THR A 44 -0.37 -7.43 4.94
CA THR A 44 0.07 -7.18 3.56
C THR A 44 -0.88 -7.82 2.56
N PHE A 45 -1.11 -7.13 1.44
CA PHE A 45 -2.03 -7.57 0.40
C PHE A 45 -1.33 -7.55 -0.97
N ASP A 46 -1.25 -8.72 -1.59
CA ASP A 46 -0.63 -8.91 -2.90
C ASP A 46 -1.68 -8.93 -4.02
N ASP A 47 -1.20 -8.86 -5.27
CA ASP A 47 -1.95 -8.95 -6.55
C ASP A 47 -2.99 -7.83 -6.77
N GLY A 48 -2.91 -6.78 -5.96
CA GLY A 48 -3.83 -5.65 -6.00
C GLY A 48 -3.45 -4.56 -7.02
N PRO A 49 -4.29 -3.51 -7.15
CA PRO A 49 -5.55 -3.32 -6.44
C PRO A 49 -6.67 -4.14 -7.06
N SER A 50 -7.43 -4.90 -6.28
CA SER A 50 -8.57 -5.67 -6.78
C SER A 50 -9.85 -4.83 -6.93
N LYS A 51 -10.94 -5.47 -7.37
CA LYS A 51 -12.29 -4.86 -7.33
C LYS A 51 -12.83 -4.65 -5.92
N TYR A 52 -12.28 -5.33 -4.91
CA TYR A 52 -12.69 -5.24 -3.50
C TYR A 52 -11.85 -4.24 -2.68
N ALA A 53 -10.79 -3.66 -3.28
CA ALA A 53 -9.88 -2.73 -2.60
C ALA A 53 -10.62 -1.58 -1.89
N GLY A 54 -11.70 -1.04 -2.49
CA GLY A 54 -12.51 0.01 -1.84
C GLY A 54 -13.09 -0.41 -0.50
N THR A 55 -13.71 -1.59 -0.43
CA THR A 55 -14.29 -2.15 0.80
C THR A 55 -13.23 -2.45 1.86
N LEU A 56 -12.07 -2.93 1.42
CA LEU A 56 -10.94 -3.17 2.32
C LEU A 56 -10.40 -1.86 2.91
N LEU A 57 -10.21 -0.83 2.09
CA LEU A 57 -9.77 0.50 2.54
C LEU A 57 -10.77 1.13 3.51
N ASP A 58 -12.07 1.05 3.22
CA ASP A 58 -13.11 1.54 4.13
C ASP A 58 -13.05 0.83 5.50
N THR A 59 -12.77 -0.47 5.49
CA THR A 59 -12.57 -1.26 6.71
C THR A 59 -11.32 -0.81 7.46
N LEU A 60 -10.17 -0.74 6.81
CA LEU A 60 -8.91 -0.32 7.43
C LEU A 60 -9.04 1.08 8.07
N LYS A 61 -9.66 2.02 7.35
CA LYS A 61 -9.97 3.36 7.85
C LYS A 61 -10.87 3.35 9.08
N LYS A 62 -11.95 2.53 9.08
CA LYS A 62 -12.87 2.41 10.21
C LYS A 62 -12.19 1.98 11.50
N TYR A 63 -11.18 1.11 11.40
CA TYR A 63 -10.44 0.58 12.55
C TYR A 63 -9.12 1.32 12.82
N ASP A 64 -8.84 2.42 12.10
CA ASP A 64 -7.57 3.15 12.17
C ASP A 64 -6.34 2.24 12.04
N ALA A 65 -6.44 1.28 11.11
CA ALA A 65 -5.40 0.31 10.80
C ALA A 65 -4.66 0.72 9.53
N LYS A 66 -3.34 0.53 9.51
CA LYS A 66 -2.51 0.64 8.30
C LYS A 66 -2.17 -0.75 7.76
N ALA A 67 -1.76 -0.77 6.51
CA ALA A 67 -1.46 -1.98 5.75
C ALA A 67 -0.46 -1.63 4.64
N THR A 68 0.12 -2.66 4.04
CA THR A 68 1.04 -2.54 2.90
C THR A 68 0.44 -3.28 1.72
N PHE A 69 0.35 -2.62 0.57
CA PHE A 69 -0.20 -3.21 -0.65
C PHE A 69 0.92 -3.42 -1.66
N PHE A 70 1.25 -4.67 -1.99
CA PHE A 70 2.18 -5.02 -3.05
C PHE A 70 1.40 -5.12 -4.36
N LEU A 71 1.57 -4.12 -5.22
CA LEU A 71 0.70 -3.89 -6.38
C LEU A 71 1.30 -4.46 -7.66
N GLU A 72 0.45 -5.09 -8.46
CA GLU A 72 0.76 -5.38 -9.86
C GLU A 72 0.45 -4.17 -10.74
N GLY A 73 1.43 -3.72 -11.53
CA GLY A 73 1.30 -2.54 -12.38
C GLY A 73 0.14 -2.62 -13.38
N GLN A 74 -0.19 -3.82 -13.88
CA GLN A 74 -1.31 -4.01 -14.80
C GLN A 74 -2.67 -3.63 -14.18
N TYR A 75 -2.87 -3.86 -12.87
CA TYR A 75 -4.11 -3.50 -12.20
C TYR A 75 -4.14 -2.04 -11.77
N VAL A 76 -2.98 -1.46 -11.39
CA VAL A 76 -2.83 -0.04 -11.07
C VAL A 76 -3.39 0.85 -12.18
N LYS A 77 -3.04 0.55 -13.44
CA LYS A 77 -3.49 1.32 -14.61
C LYS A 77 -5.01 1.35 -14.74
N SER A 78 -5.69 0.25 -14.40
CA SER A 78 -7.14 0.11 -14.53
C SER A 78 -7.92 0.67 -13.33
N ARG A 79 -7.28 0.79 -12.16
CA ARG A 79 -7.91 1.18 -10.88
C ARG A 79 -7.11 2.23 -10.11
N PRO A 80 -6.68 3.34 -10.76
CA PRO A 80 -5.80 4.33 -10.13
C PRO A 80 -6.44 5.02 -8.91
N GLN A 81 -7.78 5.07 -8.83
CA GLN A 81 -8.50 5.65 -7.70
C GLN A 81 -8.20 4.94 -6.37
N TYR A 82 -7.98 3.62 -6.38
CA TYR A 82 -7.66 2.88 -5.15
C TYR A 82 -6.23 3.13 -4.71
N VAL A 83 -5.29 3.25 -5.66
CA VAL A 83 -3.89 3.58 -5.36
C VAL A 83 -3.78 4.97 -4.72
N LYS A 84 -4.52 5.96 -5.24
CA LYS A 84 -4.61 7.30 -4.62
C LYS A 84 -5.14 7.23 -3.19
N ARG A 85 -6.18 6.43 -2.95
CA ARG A 85 -6.74 6.23 -1.60
C ARG A 85 -5.74 5.56 -0.67
N MET A 86 -5.02 4.53 -1.13
CA MET A 86 -3.99 3.85 -0.34
C MET A 86 -2.98 4.87 0.22
N VAL A 87 -2.44 5.74 -0.64
CA VAL A 87 -1.51 6.81 -0.21
C VAL A 87 -2.19 7.84 0.69
N ALA A 88 -3.36 8.35 0.30
CA ALA A 88 -4.06 9.40 1.06
C ALA A 88 -4.51 8.94 2.46
N GLU A 89 -4.77 7.64 2.63
CA GLU A 89 -5.19 7.03 3.89
C GLU A 89 -3.99 6.51 4.72
N GLY A 90 -2.76 6.70 4.24
CA GLY A 90 -1.52 6.42 4.97
C GLY A 90 -1.07 4.96 4.91
N HIS A 91 -1.49 4.21 3.89
CA HIS A 91 -1.00 2.87 3.61
C HIS A 91 0.33 2.92 2.86
N GLU A 92 1.11 1.86 2.98
CA GLU A 92 2.35 1.69 2.23
C GLU A 92 2.10 0.98 0.90
N LEU A 93 2.85 1.35 -0.13
CA LEU A 93 2.82 0.72 -1.44
C LEU A 93 4.14 -0.01 -1.70
N GLY A 94 4.03 -1.29 -2.05
CA GLY A 94 5.11 -2.13 -2.54
C GLY A 94 4.92 -2.45 -4.03
N ASN A 95 6.02 -2.80 -4.69
CA ASN A 95 6.04 -3.28 -6.07
C ASN A 95 5.89 -4.80 -6.08
N HIS A 96 4.97 -5.34 -6.89
CA HIS A 96 4.77 -6.78 -7.05
C HIS A 96 4.90 -7.22 -8.50
N SER A 97 5.86 -6.65 -9.24
CA SER A 97 6.01 -6.77 -10.70
C SER A 97 4.85 -6.14 -11.47
N TYR A 98 4.84 -6.25 -12.80
CA TYR A 98 3.78 -5.69 -13.64
C TYR A 98 2.69 -6.71 -13.96
N SER A 99 3.06 -7.96 -14.22
CA SER A 99 2.18 -9.04 -14.67
C SER A 99 2.37 -10.37 -13.94
N HIS A 100 3.09 -10.35 -12.82
CA HIS A 100 3.32 -11.48 -11.92
C HIS A 100 4.11 -12.67 -12.53
N PRO A 101 5.20 -12.47 -13.32
CA PRO A 101 6.04 -13.57 -13.76
C PRO A 101 6.95 -14.06 -12.63
N ASP A 102 7.34 -15.34 -12.68
CA ASP A 102 8.42 -15.86 -11.83
C ASP A 102 9.75 -15.26 -12.28
N PHE A 103 10.31 -14.37 -11.46
CA PHE A 103 11.56 -13.67 -11.77
C PHE A 103 12.76 -14.61 -11.89
N THR A 104 12.79 -15.74 -11.16
CA THR A 104 13.89 -16.72 -11.25
C THR A 104 13.90 -17.48 -12.58
N LYS A 105 12.82 -17.38 -13.35
CA LYS A 105 12.67 -17.94 -14.70
C LYS A 105 12.75 -16.88 -15.80
N SER A 106 13.02 -15.63 -15.43
CA SER A 106 13.03 -14.48 -16.33
C SER A 106 14.45 -13.98 -16.56
N ASP A 107 14.71 -13.40 -17.73
CA ASP A 107 15.97 -12.70 -17.96
C ASP A 107 16.00 -11.33 -17.26
N ALA A 108 17.21 -10.78 -17.07
CA ALA A 108 17.40 -9.51 -16.38
C ALA A 108 16.63 -8.34 -17.02
N ALA A 109 16.51 -8.31 -18.35
CA ALA A 109 15.78 -7.24 -19.06
C ALA A 109 14.28 -7.30 -18.75
N THR A 110 13.72 -8.50 -18.68
CA THR A 110 12.32 -8.75 -18.31
C THR A 110 12.06 -8.31 -16.88
N ILE A 111 12.89 -8.71 -15.91
CA ILE A 111 12.73 -8.33 -14.51
C ILE A 111 12.78 -6.80 -14.36
N LYS A 112 13.77 -6.13 -14.97
CA LYS A 112 13.88 -4.65 -14.95
C LYS A 112 12.64 -3.99 -15.55
N SER A 113 12.14 -4.52 -16.67
CA SER A 113 10.92 -4.02 -17.32
C SER A 113 9.68 -4.19 -16.43
N GLU A 114 9.53 -5.33 -15.76
CA GLU A 114 8.42 -5.59 -14.84
C GLU A 114 8.42 -4.63 -13.65
N ILE A 115 9.57 -4.41 -13.02
CA ILE A 115 9.71 -3.49 -11.90
C ILE A 115 9.45 -2.05 -12.34
N GLN A 116 10.12 -1.58 -13.41
CA GLN A 116 10.01 -0.19 -13.89
C GLN A 116 8.60 0.16 -14.33
N LYS A 117 7.92 -0.71 -15.09
CA LYS A 117 6.53 -0.44 -15.52
C LYS A 117 5.58 -0.28 -14.34
N THR A 118 5.82 -1.00 -13.25
CA THR A 118 5.04 -0.85 -12.01
C THR A 118 5.38 0.43 -11.27
N GLN A 119 6.66 0.81 -11.17
CA GLN A 119 7.06 2.13 -10.65
C GLN A 119 6.33 3.25 -11.41
N ASP A 120 6.38 3.22 -12.74
CA ASP A 120 5.76 4.23 -13.61
C ASP A 120 4.23 4.28 -13.44
N ALA A 121 3.60 3.11 -13.36
CA ALA A 121 2.14 3.01 -13.17
C ALA A 121 1.71 3.62 -11.84
N VAL A 122 2.42 3.31 -10.75
CA VAL A 122 2.11 3.83 -9.41
C VAL A 122 2.40 5.34 -9.33
N LYS A 123 3.53 5.79 -9.88
CA LYS A 123 3.88 7.21 -9.97
C LYS A 123 2.83 8.01 -10.72
N LYS A 124 2.37 7.49 -11.86
CA LYS A 124 1.30 8.11 -12.63
C LYS A 124 -0.04 8.13 -11.88
N ALA A 125 -0.34 7.09 -11.12
CA ALA A 125 -1.60 6.98 -10.39
C ALA A 125 -1.65 7.90 -9.16
N ALA A 126 -0.58 7.94 -8.35
CA ALA A 126 -0.59 8.55 -7.02
C ALA A 126 0.58 9.51 -6.73
N GLY A 127 1.49 9.74 -7.68
CA GLY A 127 2.60 10.68 -7.51
C GLY A 127 3.74 10.18 -6.62
N VAL A 128 3.75 8.89 -6.27
CA VAL A 128 4.76 8.24 -5.44
C VAL A 128 5.30 7.00 -6.13
N GLU A 129 6.49 6.56 -5.73
CA GLU A 129 7.11 5.33 -6.21
C GLU A 129 7.24 4.34 -5.04
N PRO A 130 6.84 3.07 -5.22
CA PRO A 130 7.11 2.01 -4.25
C PRO A 130 8.60 1.94 -3.90
N LYS A 131 8.87 1.62 -2.63
CA LYS A 131 10.23 1.49 -2.08
C LYS A 131 10.60 0.06 -1.70
N LEU A 132 9.63 -0.84 -1.72
CA LEU A 132 9.78 -2.25 -1.36
C LEU A 132 9.41 -3.08 -2.58
N LEU A 133 10.15 -4.16 -2.82
CA LEU A 133 9.80 -5.17 -3.82
C LEU A 133 9.31 -6.42 -3.11
N ARG A 134 8.20 -7.02 -3.53
CA ARG A 134 7.91 -8.42 -3.21
C ARG A 134 8.01 -9.22 -4.50
N PRO A 135 8.97 -10.14 -4.64
CA PRO A 135 9.05 -10.99 -5.83
C PRO A 135 7.81 -11.89 -5.94
N PRO A 136 7.21 -12.04 -7.13
CA PRO A 136 6.12 -13.00 -7.35
C PRO A 136 6.46 -14.40 -6.83
N TYR A 137 5.46 -15.07 -6.25
CA TYR A 137 5.59 -16.40 -5.64
C TYR A 137 6.58 -16.50 -4.47
N GLY A 138 7.14 -15.37 -4.01
CA GLY A 138 8.23 -15.34 -3.02
C GLY A 138 9.54 -15.94 -3.54
N MET A 139 9.70 -16.04 -4.86
CA MET A 139 10.90 -16.60 -5.49
C MET A 139 11.86 -15.47 -5.87
N ALA A 140 13.10 -15.57 -5.39
CA ALA A 140 14.20 -14.70 -5.77
C ALA A 140 15.45 -15.56 -6.03
N ASP A 141 16.46 -14.97 -6.66
CA ASP A 141 17.85 -15.46 -6.72
C ASP A 141 18.80 -14.24 -6.67
N LEU A 142 20.11 -14.45 -6.84
CA LEU A 142 21.08 -13.36 -6.85
C LEU A 142 20.84 -12.34 -7.98
N GLN A 143 20.36 -12.79 -9.16
CA GLN A 143 20.01 -11.88 -10.24
C GLN A 143 18.84 -10.98 -9.83
N VAL A 144 17.83 -11.53 -9.16
CA VAL A 144 16.71 -10.74 -8.63
C VAL A 144 17.18 -9.75 -7.56
N SER A 145 18.07 -10.18 -6.65
CA SER A 145 18.66 -9.33 -5.61
C SER A 145 19.45 -8.15 -6.20
N ASP A 146 20.35 -8.41 -7.15
CA ASP A 146 21.14 -7.37 -7.82
C ASP A 146 20.24 -6.36 -8.55
N ILE A 147 19.21 -6.85 -9.25
CA ILE A 147 18.28 -5.97 -9.95
C ILE A 147 17.45 -5.16 -8.94
N ALA A 148 16.97 -5.75 -7.84
CA ALA A 148 16.27 -5.01 -6.81
C ALA A 148 17.14 -3.89 -6.21
N ALA A 149 18.44 -4.14 -6.05
CA ALA A 149 19.42 -3.15 -5.61
C ALA A 149 19.56 -1.98 -6.61
N GLU A 150 19.56 -2.24 -7.93
CA GLU A 150 19.57 -1.18 -8.95
C GLU A 150 18.37 -0.22 -8.83
N PHE A 151 17.23 -0.72 -8.35
CA PHE A 151 16.04 0.10 -8.08
C PHE A 151 15.99 0.69 -6.66
N GLY A 152 17.01 0.44 -5.83
CA GLY A 152 17.05 0.95 -4.47
C GLY A 152 16.04 0.27 -3.54
N MET A 153 15.62 -0.97 -3.83
CA MET A 153 14.57 -1.66 -3.07
C MET A 153 15.12 -2.89 -2.34
N PRO A 154 14.86 -3.05 -1.03
CA PRO A 154 14.92 -4.36 -0.41
C PRO A 154 13.72 -5.22 -0.87
N MET A 155 13.92 -6.54 -0.84
CA MET A 155 12.92 -7.55 -1.13
C MET A 155 12.22 -7.99 0.17
N ILE A 156 10.90 -7.91 0.20
CA ILE A 156 10.08 -8.24 1.37
C ILE A 156 9.21 -9.44 1.06
N LEU A 157 9.47 -10.55 1.74
CA LEU A 157 8.62 -11.72 1.81
C LEU A 157 7.62 -11.59 2.97
N TRP A 158 7.30 -12.69 3.63
CA TRP A 158 6.39 -12.71 4.78
C TRP A 158 6.94 -13.65 5.85
N THR A 159 6.65 -13.34 7.11
CA THR A 159 6.99 -14.22 8.24
C THR A 159 5.88 -15.22 8.52
N ALA A 160 4.67 -14.96 8.01
CA ALA A 160 3.48 -15.77 8.21
C ALA A 160 2.49 -15.62 7.04
N GLY A 161 1.68 -16.65 6.78
CA GLY A 161 0.69 -16.64 5.70
C GLY A 161 -0.71 -17.01 6.18
N SER A 162 -1.71 -16.31 5.64
CA SER A 162 -3.14 -16.54 5.91
C SER A 162 -3.72 -17.77 5.19
N GLN A 163 -3.05 -18.23 4.13
CA GLN A 163 -3.54 -19.29 3.21
C GLN A 163 -4.88 -18.94 2.55
N ASP A 164 -5.18 -17.66 2.37
CA ASP A 164 -6.45 -17.17 1.81
C ASP A 164 -6.66 -17.54 0.33
N TRP A 165 -5.59 -17.49 -0.46
CA TRP A 165 -5.56 -17.91 -1.86
C TRP A 165 -6.06 -19.35 -2.09
N SER A 166 -5.83 -20.23 -1.10
CA SER A 166 -6.24 -21.64 -1.14
C SER A 166 -7.58 -21.88 -0.45
N SER A 167 -7.74 -21.43 0.80
CA SER A 167 -8.90 -21.80 1.63
C SER A 167 -10.22 -21.16 1.18
N LYS A 168 -10.20 -19.89 0.75
CA LYS A 168 -11.37 -19.10 0.33
C LYS A 168 -12.56 -19.20 1.30
N ASN A 169 -12.27 -19.28 2.60
CA ASN A 169 -13.25 -19.40 3.67
C ASN A 169 -12.91 -18.42 4.80
N VAL A 170 -13.87 -17.58 5.19
CA VAL A 170 -13.67 -16.50 6.16
C VAL A 170 -13.13 -17.01 7.50
N ASP A 171 -13.73 -18.07 8.05
CA ASP A 171 -13.36 -18.59 9.37
C ASP A 171 -11.99 -19.26 9.34
N ALA A 172 -11.68 -19.99 8.27
CA ALA A 172 -10.38 -20.62 8.07
C ALA A 172 -9.26 -19.56 7.97
N ILE A 173 -9.47 -18.51 7.18
CA ILE A 173 -8.53 -17.39 7.01
C ILE A 173 -8.29 -16.69 8.35
N GLN A 174 -9.37 -16.37 9.09
CA GLN A 174 -9.25 -15.74 10.40
C GLN A 174 -8.52 -16.63 11.40
N LYS A 175 -8.92 -17.89 11.51
CA LYS A 175 -8.30 -18.86 12.43
C LYS A 175 -6.81 -19.02 12.14
N GLN A 176 -6.45 -19.20 10.87
CA GLN A 176 -5.06 -19.35 10.46
C GLN A 176 -4.26 -18.09 10.77
N THR A 177 -4.78 -16.92 10.39
CA THR A 177 -4.11 -15.63 10.62
C THR A 177 -3.87 -15.37 12.11
N LEU A 178 -4.87 -15.64 12.96
CA LEU A 178 -4.76 -15.48 14.41
C LEU A 178 -3.80 -16.50 15.04
N ALA A 179 -3.69 -17.71 14.49
CA ALA A 179 -2.78 -18.74 14.98
C ALA A 179 -1.30 -18.40 14.71
N VAL A 180 -1.03 -17.72 13.60
CA VAL A 180 0.35 -17.33 13.21
C VAL A 180 0.74 -15.92 13.65
N ALA A 181 -0.22 -15.11 14.12
CA ALA A 181 0.01 -13.73 14.55
C ALA A 181 0.94 -13.65 15.76
N LYS A 182 2.12 -13.06 15.56
CA LYS A 182 3.12 -12.72 16.58
C LYS A 182 3.57 -11.26 16.43
N PRO A 183 4.17 -10.64 17.46
CA PRO A 183 4.80 -9.33 17.30
C PRO A 183 5.76 -9.31 16.10
N ASN A 184 5.71 -8.21 15.35
CA ASN A 184 6.50 -7.95 14.14
C ASN A 184 6.25 -8.95 13.00
N SER A 185 5.06 -9.57 12.96
CA SER A 185 4.69 -10.42 11.82
C SER A 185 4.37 -9.59 10.57
N ILE A 186 4.87 -10.04 9.43
CA ILE A 186 4.44 -9.62 8.09
C ILE A 186 3.54 -10.73 7.56
N ILE A 187 2.23 -10.46 7.49
CA ILE A 187 1.21 -11.46 7.14
C ILE A 187 0.85 -11.34 5.66
N LEU A 188 1.10 -12.41 4.89
CA LEU A 188 0.68 -12.53 3.50
C LEU A 188 -0.83 -12.78 3.37
N MET A 189 -1.50 -11.90 2.63
CA MET A 189 -2.91 -11.99 2.24
C MET A 189 -3.08 -11.42 0.81
N HIS A 190 -4.29 -11.51 0.26
CA HIS A 190 -4.60 -11.04 -1.09
C HIS A 190 -5.93 -10.27 -1.09
N ASP A 191 -5.96 -9.08 -1.68
CA ASP A 191 -7.16 -8.23 -1.69
C ASP A 191 -8.21 -8.67 -2.73
N TRP A 192 -7.87 -9.57 -3.67
CA TRP A 192 -8.82 -10.16 -4.62
C TRP A 192 -9.62 -11.33 -4.03
N VAL A 193 -9.21 -11.87 -2.89
CA VAL A 193 -9.96 -12.90 -2.17
C VAL A 193 -11.08 -12.23 -1.38
N LYS A 194 -12.32 -12.37 -1.86
CA LYS A 194 -13.50 -11.73 -1.24
C LYS A 194 -13.61 -12.06 0.26
N GLN A 195 -13.32 -13.29 0.64
CA GLN A 195 -13.40 -13.79 2.01
C GLN A 195 -12.35 -13.14 2.93
N THR A 196 -11.18 -12.78 2.40
CA THR A 196 -10.19 -11.97 3.13
C THR A 196 -10.78 -10.61 3.48
N VAL A 197 -11.41 -9.95 2.50
CA VAL A 197 -12.03 -8.63 2.69
C VAL A 197 -13.24 -8.70 3.61
N ASP A 198 -14.12 -9.68 3.43
CA ASP A 198 -15.32 -9.89 4.25
C ASP A 198 -14.96 -10.18 5.73
N GLY A 199 -13.88 -10.94 5.96
CA GLY A 199 -13.42 -11.30 7.31
C GLY A 199 -12.63 -10.21 8.03
N MET A 200 -12.17 -9.19 7.29
CA MET A 200 -11.26 -8.17 7.81
C MET A 200 -11.79 -7.39 9.02
N PRO A 201 -13.08 -6.99 9.10
CA PRO A 201 -13.60 -6.28 10.27
C PRO A 201 -13.46 -7.07 11.58
N SER A 202 -13.71 -8.38 11.55
CA SER A 202 -13.59 -9.27 12.71
C SER A 202 -12.13 -9.53 13.07
N LEU A 203 -11.30 -9.77 12.05
CA LEU A 203 -9.87 -10.01 12.23
C LEU A 203 -9.17 -8.82 12.88
N ILE A 204 -9.34 -7.61 12.33
CA ILE A 204 -8.71 -6.39 12.86
C ILE A 204 -9.14 -6.16 14.31
N LYS A 205 -10.45 -6.24 14.58
CA LYS A 205 -10.98 -6.08 15.94
C LYS A 205 -10.33 -7.07 16.91
N THR A 206 -10.17 -8.32 16.49
CA THR A 206 -9.57 -9.37 17.33
C THR A 206 -8.09 -9.12 17.59
N LEU A 207 -7.33 -8.71 16.56
CA LEU A 207 -5.91 -8.38 16.72
C LEU A 207 -5.71 -7.17 17.64
N GLN A 208 -6.48 -6.09 17.44
CA GLN A 208 -6.43 -4.91 18.30
C GLN A 208 -6.81 -5.22 19.75
N ASN A 209 -7.84 -6.04 19.98
CA ASN A 209 -8.20 -6.51 21.32
C ASN A 209 -7.10 -7.35 22.01
N LYS A 210 -6.21 -7.96 21.23
CA LYS A 210 -5.02 -8.67 21.73
C LYS A 210 -3.82 -7.72 21.96
N GLY A 211 -4.00 -6.42 21.75
CA GLY A 211 -2.98 -5.40 21.93
C GLY A 211 -2.06 -5.20 20.72
N TYR A 212 -2.43 -5.70 19.54
CA TYR A 212 -1.65 -5.47 18.32
C TYR A 212 -2.00 -4.13 17.67
N HIS A 213 -0.96 -3.41 17.26
CA HIS A 213 -1.04 -2.25 16.38
C HIS A 213 -0.84 -2.70 14.94
N LEU A 214 -1.77 -2.32 14.06
CA LEU A 214 -1.71 -2.67 12.64
C LEU A 214 -1.05 -1.54 11.86
N VAL A 215 0.15 -1.82 11.37
CA VAL A 215 1.10 -0.84 10.85
C VAL A 215 1.58 -1.23 9.43
N THR A 216 2.46 -0.45 8.84
CA THR A 216 3.06 -0.77 7.54
C THR A 216 4.22 -1.75 7.68
N VAL A 217 4.74 -2.29 6.58
CA VAL A 217 5.92 -3.15 6.61
C VAL A 217 7.11 -2.36 7.11
N SER A 218 7.33 -1.15 6.59
CA SER A 218 8.45 -0.29 7.01
C SER A 218 8.48 -0.02 8.51
N ASP A 219 7.33 0.06 9.18
CA ASP A 219 7.25 0.21 10.64
C ASP A 219 7.76 -1.06 11.36
N VAL A 220 7.41 -2.24 10.85
CA VAL A 220 7.81 -3.54 11.43
C VAL A 220 9.29 -3.83 11.25
N ILE A 221 9.86 -3.49 10.09
CA ILE A 221 11.25 -3.84 9.72
C ILE A 221 12.26 -2.74 10.06
N LYS A 222 11.85 -1.66 10.73
CA LYS A 222 12.70 -0.48 10.98
C LYS A 222 14.05 -0.82 11.63
N GLY A 223 14.09 -1.82 12.51
CA GLY A 223 15.30 -2.26 13.20
C GLY A 223 16.21 -3.19 12.39
N GLU A 224 15.75 -3.70 11.24
CA GLU A 224 16.49 -4.68 10.45
C GLU A 224 17.62 -4.04 9.61
N ASN A 225 17.60 -2.71 9.42
CA ASN A 225 18.59 -1.96 8.63
C ASN A 225 18.84 -2.56 7.23
N LEU A 226 17.76 -2.92 6.51
CA LEU A 226 17.87 -3.52 5.19
C LEU A 226 18.42 -2.54 4.16
N GLU A 227 19.40 -3.00 3.39
CA GLU A 227 19.95 -2.30 2.23
C GLU A 227 19.22 -2.71 0.93
N PRO A 228 19.32 -1.92 -0.15
CA PRO A 228 18.83 -2.33 -1.45
C PRO A 228 19.38 -3.71 -1.88
N GLY A 229 18.50 -4.59 -2.36
CA GLY A 229 18.83 -5.96 -2.74
C GLY A 229 18.78 -6.98 -1.59
N ASP A 230 18.77 -6.55 -0.32
CA ASP A 230 18.56 -7.48 0.79
C ASP A 230 17.17 -8.13 0.74
N ILE A 231 17.03 -9.30 1.36
CA ILE A 231 15.76 -10.02 1.44
C ILE A 231 15.34 -10.25 2.89
N PHE A 232 14.08 -9.96 3.20
CA PHE A 232 13.54 -10.13 4.55
C PHE A 232 12.16 -10.82 4.58
N PRO A 233 11.92 -11.78 5.49
CA PRO A 233 12.96 -12.50 6.23
C PRO A 233 13.91 -13.23 5.27
N VAL A 234 15.16 -13.45 5.70
CA VAL A 234 16.12 -14.24 4.91
C VAL A 234 15.55 -15.67 4.76
N PRO A 235 15.31 -16.15 3.53
CA PRO A 235 14.85 -17.53 3.32
C PRO A 235 15.87 -18.53 3.87
N SER A 236 15.39 -19.68 4.33
CA SER A 236 16.30 -20.75 4.72
C SER A 236 17.15 -21.18 3.53
N GLY A 237 18.48 -21.27 3.72
CA GLY A 237 19.46 -21.55 2.67
C GLY A 237 20.01 -20.32 1.95
N TRP A 238 19.62 -19.11 2.37
CA TRP A 238 20.13 -17.82 1.88
C TRP A 238 21.01 -17.10 2.90
N GLU A 239 21.33 -17.76 4.01
CA GLU A 239 22.26 -17.23 5.00
C GLU A 239 23.67 -17.10 4.38
N LYS A 240 24.33 -15.95 4.58
CA LYS A 240 25.70 -15.67 4.12
C LYS A 240 26.75 -16.46 4.90
#